data_AF-A0A286YCY8-F1
#
_entry.id   AF-A0A286YCY8-F1
#
_cell.length_a   1.000
_cell.length_b   1.000
_cell.length_c   1.000
_cell.angle_alpha   90.00
_cell.angle_beta   90.00
_cell.angle_gamma   90.00
#
_symmetry.space_group_name_H-M   'P 1'
#
loop_
_entity.id
_entity.type
_entity.pdbx_description
1 polymer ?
#
loop_
_entity_poly.entity_id
_entity_poly.type
_entity_poly.pdbx_seq_one_letter_code
_entity_poly.pdbx_strand_id
1 'polypeptide(L)'
;MTTESGSDSESKPDQEAEPQEAAGPQGQAGAQPGPEPAGGNGSLNGEKQQPALEQFPEAAAHSTPVKREIGDKDRDFAAAAAKQLEYQQFEDDKLSQRSSSSKLSRSPLKIVKRPKSMQCKVTLLDGSEYGCDVDKRSRGQVLFDKVCEHLNLLEKDYFGLTYRDAENQKNWLDPAKEIKKQIRSGAWHFSFNVKFYPPDPAQLSEDITRYYLCLQLRDDIVSGRLPCSFVTLALLGSYTVQSELGDYDPDECGNDYISEFRFAPNHTKELEDKVIELHKSHRNDAS
;
A
#
# COMPACT_ATOMS: atom_id res chain seq x y z
N MET A 1 -51.71 9.23 -38.84
CA MET A 1 -51.60 9.02 -40.30
C MET A 1 -52.09 10.30 -40.96
N THR A 2 -51.39 11.05 -41.81
CA THR A 2 -50.04 11.02 -42.40
C THR A 2 -49.96 12.36 -43.14
N THR A 3 -48.88 13.14 -42.97
CA THR A 3 -48.47 14.19 -43.92
C THR A 3 -46.94 14.16 -44.02
N GLU A 4 -46.47 13.33 -44.95
CA GLU A 4 -45.21 13.41 -45.70
C GLU A 4 -45.38 14.48 -46.81
N SER A 5 -44.39 15.08 -47.48
CA SER A 5 -42.93 15.03 -47.50
C SER A 5 -42.47 16.31 -48.24
N GLY A 6 -41.28 16.83 -47.92
CA GLY A 6 -40.64 17.94 -48.62
C GLY A 6 -39.24 17.54 -49.09
N SER A 7 -38.96 17.81 -50.37
CA SER A 7 -37.90 17.27 -51.23
C SER A 7 -36.46 17.74 -50.96
N ASP A 8 -35.58 16.88 -51.47
CA ASP A 8 -34.15 16.92 -51.79
C ASP A 8 -33.46 18.24 -52.18
N SER A 9 -32.16 18.27 -51.88
CA SER A 9 -31.13 18.86 -52.76
C SER A 9 -29.81 18.09 -52.60
N GLU A 10 -29.47 17.30 -53.62
CA GLU A 10 -28.14 16.78 -53.90
C GLU A 10 -27.20 17.91 -54.37
N SER A 11 -25.92 17.84 -54.00
CA SER A 11 -24.78 17.83 -54.93
C SER A 11 -23.45 17.75 -54.17
N LYS A 12 -22.60 16.84 -54.64
CA LYS A 12 -21.24 16.50 -54.19
C LYS A 12 -20.23 16.95 -55.29
N PRO A 13 -18.96 16.53 -55.24
CA PRO A 13 -17.76 17.14 -54.66
C PRO A 13 -16.85 17.83 -55.70
N ASP A 14 -15.68 18.37 -55.30
CA ASP A 14 -14.42 18.14 -56.02
C ASP A 14 -13.18 18.44 -55.15
N GLN A 15 -12.11 17.70 -55.46
CA GLN A 15 -10.79 17.62 -54.81
C GLN A 15 -9.70 17.99 -55.86
N GLU A 16 -8.43 18.09 -55.43
CA GLU A 16 -7.17 18.36 -56.19
C GLU A 16 -6.75 19.84 -56.33
N ALA A 17 -5.48 20.28 -56.24
CA ALA A 17 -4.15 19.72 -55.92
C ALA A 17 -3.14 20.89 -55.76
N GLU A 18 -1.98 20.67 -55.11
CA GLU A 18 -0.82 21.59 -55.04
C GLU A 18 -0.09 21.77 -56.41
N PRO A 19 0.81 22.77 -56.59
CA PRO A 19 2.26 22.49 -56.48
C PRO A 19 3.18 23.63 -55.97
N GLN A 20 4.43 23.25 -55.69
CA GLN A 20 5.59 23.98 -55.16
C GLN A 20 6.39 24.88 -56.16
N GLU A 21 7.20 25.79 -55.54
CA GLU A 21 8.56 26.28 -55.88
C GLU A 21 8.88 27.53 -56.76
N ALA A 22 9.78 28.37 -56.18
CA ALA A 22 10.99 29.03 -56.74
C ALA A 22 11.08 30.58 -56.97
N ALA A 23 12.21 31.12 -56.43
CA ALA A 23 13.10 32.23 -56.86
C ALA A 23 12.79 33.74 -56.59
N GLY A 24 13.80 34.47 -56.05
CA GLY A 24 13.83 35.89 -55.57
C GLY A 24 14.14 36.98 -56.63
N PRO A 25 14.50 38.25 -56.25
CA PRO A 25 15.92 38.67 -56.14
C PRO A 25 16.29 39.91 -55.23
N GLN A 26 17.61 40.08 -54.95
CA GLN A 26 18.47 41.31 -54.77
C GLN A 26 18.15 42.38 -53.67
N GLY A 27 19.08 43.00 -52.92
CA GLY A 27 20.56 43.00 -52.84
C GLY A 27 21.16 44.07 -51.87
N GLN A 28 22.51 44.01 -51.68
CA GLN A 28 23.49 45.01 -51.14
C GLN A 28 23.48 45.41 -49.64
N ALA A 29 24.58 45.64 -48.91
CA ALA A 29 26.05 45.69 -49.14
C ALA A 29 26.82 45.69 -47.78
N GLY A 30 28.13 45.36 -47.79
CA GLY A 30 29.10 45.81 -46.76
C GLY A 30 30.14 44.77 -46.32
N ALA A 31 31.43 45.05 -46.55
CA ALA A 31 32.55 44.10 -46.54
C ALA A 31 33.47 44.16 -45.28
N GLN A 32 34.22 43.05 -45.11
CA GLN A 32 35.40 42.66 -44.27
C GLN A 32 36.59 43.67 -44.19
N PRO A 33 37.77 43.41 -43.51
CA PRO A 33 38.37 42.14 -43.00
C PRO A 33 39.14 42.18 -41.63
N GLY A 34 39.67 41.00 -41.20
CA GLY A 34 40.56 40.75 -40.04
C GLY A 34 42.01 41.28 -40.17
N PRO A 35 43.01 40.85 -39.33
CA PRO A 35 43.51 39.46 -39.30
C PRO A 35 44.09 38.93 -37.94
N GLU A 36 44.42 37.62 -37.90
CA GLU A 36 45.36 36.91 -36.98
C GLU A 36 46.86 37.16 -37.37
N PRO A 37 47.97 36.64 -36.75
CA PRO A 37 48.13 35.43 -35.89
C PRO A 37 49.25 35.40 -34.79
N ALA A 38 49.42 34.21 -34.19
CA ALA A 38 50.67 33.53 -33.75
C ALA A 38 51.07 33.45 -32.24
N GLY A 39 50.92 32.23 -31.68
CA GLY A 39 51.98 31.33 -31.17
C GLY A 39 52.84 31.70 -29.93
N GLY A 40 52.89 30.80 -28.93
CA GLY A 40 54.01 30.72 -27.97
C GLY A 40 53.72 30.03 -26.62
N ASN A 41 54.48 28.96 -26.32
CA ASN A 41 54.45 28.09 -25.14
C ASN A 41 54.56 28.76 -23.76
N GLY A 42 53.99 28.11 -22.73
CA GLY A 42 54.35 28.33 -21.32
C GLY A 42 53.69 27.34 -20.36
N SER A 43 54.41 26.30 -19.94
CA SER A 43 54.16 25.56 -18.69
C SER A 43 54.26 26.51 -17.49
N LEU A 44 53.41 26.32 -16.47
CA LEU A 44 53.79 26.25 -15.04
C LEU A 44 52.55 26.03 -14.14
N ASN A 45 52.80 25.37 -13.02
CA ASN A 45 51.89 24.83 -12.01
C ASN A 45 50.95 25.85 -11.33
N GLY A 46 49.79 25.35 -10.86
CA GLY A 46 48.95 26.02 -9.87
C GLY A 46 48.02 25.02 -9.16
N GLU A 47 48.31 24.77 -7.89
CA GLU A 47 47.53 23.92 -6.98
C GLU A 47 46.21 24.57 -6.53
N LYS A 48 45.31 23.71 -5.99
CA LYS A 48 44.15 23.98 -5.11
C LYS A 48 42.90 24.63 -5.72
N GLN A 49 41.77 23.91 -5.61
CA GLN A 49 40.80 24.07 -4.52
C GLN A 49 39.44 23.47 -4.93
N GLN A 50 38.95 22.49 -4.16
CA GLN A 50 37.56 22.01 -4.20
C GLN A 50 36.59 23.07 -3.65
N PRO A 51 35.34 23.18 -4.13
CA PRO A 51 34.23 23.68 -3.35
C PRO A 51 33.39 22.48 -2.85
N ALA A 52 33.36 22.21 -1.55
CA ALA A 52 32.53 22.86 -0.51
C ALA A 52 31.16 22.16 -0.38
N LEU A 53 31.12 21.19 0.54
CA LEU A 53 29.91 20.66 1.17
C LEU A 53 29.32 21.76 2.07
N GLU A 54 28.04 22.08 1.87
CA GLU A 54 27.30 22.95 2.77
C GLU A 54 26.99 22.23 4.09
N GLN A 55 27.34 22.88 5.18
CA GLN A 55 27.21 22.43 6.56
C GLN A 55 26.37 23.48 7.31
N PHE A 56 25.35 23.04 8.05
CA PHE A 56 24.58 23.84 9.01
C PHE A 56 24.22 22.96 10.23
N PRO A 57 23.96 23.54 11.41
CA PRO A 57 24.89 23.43 12.54
C PRO A 57 24.50 22.44 13.64
N GLU A 58 25.54 22.09 14.41
CA GLU A 58 25.52 21.32 15.65
C GLU A 58 25.03 22.19 16.82
N ALA A 59 24.05 21.68 17.58
CA ALA A 59 23.68 22.20 18.89
C ALA A 59 23.66 21.05 19.91
N ALA A 60 24.70 20.99 20.72
CA ALA A 60 24.78 20.16 21.90
C ALA A 60 24.05 20.83 23.07
N ALA A 61 23.19 20.08 23.78
CA ALA A 61 23.00 20.18 25.23
C ALA A 61 21.94 19.19 25.75
N HIS A 62 22.44 18.13 26.39
CA HIS A 62 21.94 17.55 27.65
C HIS A 62 20.50 16.99 27.73
N SER A 63 20.38 15.65 27.65
CA SER A 63 19.93 14.83 28.80
C SER A 63 19.96 13.33 28.48
N THR A 64 20.88 12.62 29.11
CA THR A 64 20.87 11.16 29.30
C THR A 64 19.61 10.71 30.04
N PRO A 65 18.89 9.66 29.59
CA PRO A 65 18.13 8.85 30.52
C PRO A 65 19.10 7.87 31.19
N VAL A 66 19.30 8.08 32.48
CA VAL A 66 19.94 7.14 33.40
C VAL A 66 19.24 5.77 33.26
N LYS A 67 20.03 4.73 33.00
CA LYS A 67 19.66 3.32 33.20
C LYS A 67 19.23 3.16 34.66
N ARG A 68 17.92 3.13 34.91
CA ARG A 68 17.37 2.74 36.21
C ARG A 68 17.57 1.24 36.37
N GLU A 69 18.42 0.87 37.31
CA GLU A 69 18.35 -0.47 37.88
C GLU A 69 16.99 -0.62 38.55
N ILE A 70 16.26 -1.65 38.14
CA ILE A 70 14.98 -2.04 38.73
C ILE A 70 15.31 -2.58 40.12
N GLY A 71 15.12 -1.73 41.13
CA GLY A 71 15.21 -2.14 42.53
C GLY A 71 14.07 -3.10 42.86
N ASP A 72 14.35 -4.07 43.72
CA ASP A 72 13.42 -5.11 44.20
C ASP A 72 12.05 -4.59 44.67
N LYS A 73 11.94 -3.29 44.99
CA LYS A 73 10.70 -2.67 45.49
C LYS A 73 9.64 -2.39 44.43
N ASP A 74 9.99 -2.29 43.14
CA ASP A 74 9.00 -2.07 42.06
C ASP A 74 8.32 -3.37 41.61
N ARG A 75 8.97 -4.52 41.81
CA ARG A 75 8.37 -5.85 41.62
C ARG A 75 7.29 -6.13 42.66
N ASP A 76 7.46 -5.65 43.89
CA ASP A 76 6.49 -5.82 44.97
C ASP A 76 5.19 -5.05 44.73
N PHE A 77 5.24 -3.88 44.08
CA PHE A 77 4.04 -3.11 43.72
C PHE A 77 3.25 -3.77 42.58
N ALA A 78 3.94 -4.31 41.58
CA ALA A 78 3.30 -5.07 40.49
C ALA A 78 2.71 -6.41 40.99
N ALA A 79 3.40 -7.09 41.91
CA ALA A 79 2.92 -8.33 42.54
C ALA A 79 1.74 -8.09 43.49
N ALA A 80 1.72 -6.95 44.20
CA ALA A 80 0.59 -6.56 45.05
C ALA A 80 -0.67 -6.23 44.23
N ALA A 81 -0.52 -5.56 43.08
CA ALA A 81 -1.62 -5.28 42.15
C ALA A 81 -2.19 -6.56 41.51
N ALA A 82 -1.32 -7.52 41.16
CA ALA A 82 -1.73 -8.84 40.66
C ALA A 82 -2.49 -9.64 41.73
N LYS A 83 -2.02 -9.64 42.98
CA LYS A 83 -2.72 -10.27 44.11
C LYS A 83 -4.07 -9.62 44.39
N GLN A 84 -4.20 -8.31 44.26
CA GLN A 84 -5.48 -7.61 44.48
C GLN A 84 -6.52 -8.00 43.43
N LEU A 85 -6.11 -8.17 42.16
CA LEU A 85 -6.98 -8.68 41.09
C LEU A 85 -7.39 -10.14 41.33
N GLU A 86 -6.47 -10.98 41.81
CA GLU A 86 -6.75 -12.39 42.12
C GLU A 86 -7.73 -12.54 43.31
N TYR A 87 -7.58 -11.74 44.38
CA TYR A 87 -8.53 -11.73 45.50
C TYR A 87 -9.93 -11.25 45.07
N GLN A 88 -10.02 -10.26 44.20
CA GLN A 88 -11.29 -9.75 43.68
C GLN A 88 -11.98 -10.78 42.76
N GLN A 89 -11.19 -11.55 41.99
CA GLN A 89 -11.67 -12.63 41.14
C GLN A 89 -12.13 -13.87 41.95
N PHE A 90 -11.54 -14.13 43.12
CA PHE A 90 -11.97 -15.20 44.03
C PHE A 90 -13.24 -14.88 44.84
N GLU A 91 -13.55 -13.60 45.11
CA GLU A 91 -14.78 -13.21 45.81
C GLU A 91 -16.04 -13.32 44.93
N ASP A 92 -15.93 -13.01 43.62
CA ASP A 92 -17.04 -13.16 42.67
C ASP A 92 -17.45 -14.64 42.50
N ASP A 93 -16.49 -15.58 42.58
CA ASP A 93 -16.75 -17.01 42.44
C ASP A 93 -17.41 -17.63 43.70
N LYS A 94 -17.20 -17.07 44.89
CA LYS A 94 -17.84 -17.54 46.14
C LYS A 94 -19.27 -17.05 46.34
N LEU A 95 -19.68 -15.95 45.69
CA LEU A 95 -21.07 -15.48 45.72
C LEU A 95 -22.03 -16.37 44.90
N SER A 96 -21.50 -17.28 44.07
CA SER A 96 -22.28 -18.16 43.20
C SER A 96 -22.79 -19.45 43.87
N GLN A 97 -22.27 -19.85 45.04
CA GLN A 97 -22.47 -21.21 45.59
C GLN A 97 -23.28 -21.33 46.90
N ARG A 98 -24.13 -20.37 47.26
CA ARG A 98 -25.05 -20.55 48.40
C ARG A 98 -26.50 -20.25 48.06
N SER A 99 -27.24 -21.28 47.64
CA SER A 99 -28.62 -21.53 48.09
C SER A 99 -29.17 -22.83 47.49
N SER A 100 -29.08 -23.92 48.25
CA SER A 100 -29.97 -25.08 48.13
C SER A 100 -30.87 -25.12 49.38
N SER A 101 -32.12 -24.67 49.22
CA SER A 101 -33.21 -25.05 50.12
C SER A 101 -34.51 -25.12 49.33
N SER A 102 -35.05 -26.33 49.30
CA SER A 102 -36.31 -26.72 48.69
C SER A 102 -37.51 -25.90 49.19
N LYS A 103 -38.31 -25.38 48.24
CA LYS A 103 -39.78 -25.46 48.22
C LYS A 103 -40.31 -24.82 46.93
N LEU A 104 -41.03 -25.65 46.17
CA LEU A 104 -41.95 -25.36 45.06
C LEU A 104 -42.04 -23.88 44.64
N SER A 105 -41.22 -23.49 43.66
CA SER A 105 -41.52 -22.36 42.78
C SER A 105 -40.85 -22.62 41.44
N ARG A 106 -41.67 -22.62 40.38
CA ARG A 106 -41.28 -22.85 39.00
C ARG A 106 -40.23 -21.79 38.62
N SER A 107 -38.96 -22.17 38.70
CA SER A 107 -37.84 -21.26 38.49
C SER A 107 -37.70 -20.96 36.99
N PRO A 108 -37.65 -19.69 36.55
CA PRO A 108 -37.31 -19.39 35.17
C PRO A 108 -35.87 -19.84 34.95
N LEU A 109 -35.68 -20.80 34.07
CA LEU A 109 -34.37 -21.26 33.63
C LEU A 109 -33.49 -20.03 33.37
N LYS A 110 -32.39 -19.88 34.13
CA LYS A 110 -31.31 -18.94 33.78
C LYS A 110 -30.79 -19.39 32.42
N ILE A 111 -31.37 -18.83 31.35
CA ILE A 111 -30.84 -18.91 30.00
C ILE A 111 -29.48 -18.22 30.08
N VAL A 112 -28.42 -19.03 30.16
CA VAL A 112 -27.05 -18.58 29.88
C VAL A 112 -27.10 -18.16 28.42
N LYS A 113 -27.27 -16.84 28.18
CA LYS A 113 -27.31 -16.28 26.83
C LYS A 113 -25.99 -16.64 26.16
N ARG A 114 -26.04 -17.57 25.21
CA ARG A 114 -24.87 -17.91 24.41
C ARG A 114 -24.33 -16.62 23.78
N PRO A 115 -23.00 -16.40 23.82
CA PRO A 115 -22.40 -15.26 23.15
C PRO A 115 -22.84 -15.29 21.67
N LYS A 116 -23.36 -14.16 21.19
CA LYS A 116 -23.92 -14.11 19.84
C LYS A 116 -22.74 -14.00 18.87
N SER A 117 -22.54 -15.02 18.04
CA SER A 117 -21.52 -14.97 16.97
C SER A 117 -21.92 -13.94 15.91
N MET A 118 -20.92 -13.30 15.32
CA MET A 118 -21.01 -12.41 14.17
C MET A 118 -20.03 -12.91 13.11
N GLN A 119 -20.52 -13.06 11.88
CA GLN A 119 -19.70 -13.43 10.74
C GLN A 119 -18.97 -12.18 10.22
N CYS A 120 -17.65 -12.26 10.17
CA CYS A 120 -16.76 -11.28 9.55
C CYS A 120 -16.34 -11.75 8.17
N LYS A 121 -16.17 -10.79 7.27
CA LYS A 121 -15.59 -11.00 5.95
C LYS A 121 -14.46 -9.99 5.75
N VAL A 122 -13.27 -10.46 5.43
CA VAL A 122 -12.07 -9.64 5.27
C VAL A 122 -11.54 -9.83 3.86
N THR A 123 -11.51 -8.77 3.05
CA THR A 123 -10.79 -8.76 1.78
C THR A 123 -9.29 -8.64 2.06
N LEU A 124 -8.51 -9.61 1.57
CA LEU A 124 -7.07 -9.68 1.73
C LEU A 124 -6.34 -8.91 0.62
N LEU A 125 -5.03 -8.76 0.74
CA LEU A 125 -4.21 -7.96 -0.19
C LEU A 125 -4.05 -8.59 -1.58
N ASP A 126 -4.25 -9.90 -1.69
CA ASP A 126 -4.29 -10.64 -2.96
C ASP A 126 -5.69 -10.61 -3.62
N GLY A 127 -6.66 -9.92 -3.00
CA GLY A 127 -8.05 -9.84 -3.45
C GLY A 127 -8.94 -11.00 -3.00
N SER A 128 -8.37 -12.03 -2.35
CA SER A 128 -9.16 -13.13 -1.80
C SER A 128 -9.98 -12.68 -0.59
N GLU A 129 -10.99 -13.48 -0.21
CA GLU A 129 -11.90 -13.17 0.88
C GLU A 129 -11.76 -14.19 2.02
N TYR A 130 -11.35 -13.72 3.19
CA TYR A 130 -11.28 -14.51 4.40
C TYR A 130 -12.55 -14.33 5.25
N GLY A 131 -13.29 -15.42 5.46
CA GLY A 131 -14.47 -15.46 6.32
C GLY A 131 -14.16 -16.07 7.68
N CYS A 132 -14.55 -15.42 8.78
CA CYS A 132 -14.45 -16.01 10.11
C CYS A 132 -15.55 -15.53 11.06
N ASP A 133 -15.80 -16.30 12.11
CA ASP A 133 -16.73 -15.94 13.18
C ASP A 133 -15.99 -15.35 14.38
N VAL A 134 -16.57 -14.28 14.96
CA VAL A 134 -16.12 -13.68 16.21
C VAL A 134 -17.31 -13.41 17.13
N ASP A 135 -17.08 -13.30 18.43
CA ASP A 135 -18.14 -12.89 19.35
C ASP A 135 -18.59 -11.45 19.06
N LYS A 136 -19.89 -11.17 19.22
CA LYS A 136 -20.46 -9.83 19.00
C LYS A 136 -19.82 -8.74 19.87
N ARG A 137 -19.24 -9.09 21.02
CA ARG A 137 -18.51 -8.17 21.91
C ARG A 137 -16.99 -8.24 21.73
N SER A 138 -16.49 -8.96 20.73
CA SER A 138 -15.07 -9.00 20.42
C SER A 138 -14.53 -7.61 20.09
N ARG A 139 -13.31 -7.35 20.56
CA ARG A 139 -12.52 -6.18 20.18
C ARG A 139 -11.92 -6.38 18.79
N GLY A 140 -11.56 -5.28 18.13
CA GLY A 140 -10.92 -5.31 16.81
C GLY A 140 -9.66 -6.19 16.78
N GLN A 141 -8.90 -6.21 17.87
CA GLN A 141 -7.70 -7.05 18.03
C GLN A 141 -7.97 -8.53 17.76
N VAL A 142 -9.11 -9.07 18.22
CA VAL A 142 -9.43 -10.51 18.06
C VAL A 142 -9.59 -10.88 16.58
N LEU A 143 -10.22 -10.00 15.79
CA LEU A 143 -10.36 -10.23 14.36
C LEU A 143 -9.02 -10.07 13.65
N PHE A 144 -8.25 -9.04 14.01
CA PHE A 144 -6.93 -8.81 13.43
C PHE A 144 -5.98 -9.98 13.68
N ASP A 145 -5.94 -10.52 14.90
CA ASP A 145 -5.12 -11.68 15.22
C ASP A 145 -5.49 -12.92 14.41
N LYS A 146 -6.80 -13.19 14.21
CA LYS A 146 -7.27 -14.28 13.34
C LYS A 146 -6.82 -14.11 11.90
N VAL A 147 -6.84 -12.89 11.38
CA VAL A 147 -6.36 -12.59 10.02
C VAL A 147 -4.86 -12.82 9.95
N CYS A 148 -4.07 -12.29 10.88
CA CYS A 148 -2.62 -12.50 10.89
C CYS A 148 -2.24 -13.97 11.08
N GLU A 149 -2.97 -14.73 11.89
CA GLU A 149 -2.79 -16.18 12.05
C GLU A 149 -3.07 -16.91 10.73
N HIS A 150 -4.16 -16.57 10.04
CA HIS A 150 -4.49 -17.14 8.74
C HIS A 150 -3.41 -16.86 7.68
N LEU A 151 -2.84 -15.65 7.71
CA LEU A 151 -1.77 -15.23 6.81
C LEU A 151 -0.37 -15.68 7.27
N ASN A 152 -0.25 -16.36 8.40
CA ASN A 152 1.03 -16.72 9.03
C ASN A 152 2.00 -15.52 9.16
N LEU A 153 1.49 -14.38 9.63
CA LEU A 153 2.23 -13.12 9.71
C LEU A 153 2.63 -12.78 11.15
N LEU A 154 3.93 -12.64 11.42
CA LEU A 154 4.45 -12.29 12.75
C LEU A 154 4.71 -10.79 12.91
N GLU A 155 5.21 -10.11 11.86
CA GLU A 155 5.50 -8.68 11.85
C GLU A 155 4.22 -7.82 11.67
N LYS A 156 3.30 -7.93 12.63
CA LYS A 156 1.94 -7.36 12.54
C LYS A 156 1.87 -5.84 12.62
N ASP A 157 2.89 -5.19 13.17
CA ASP A 157 2.88 -3.76 13.52
C ASP A 157 2.67 -2.82 12.31
N TYR A 158 2.94 -3.32 11.10
CA TYR A 158 2.77 -2.56 9.86
C TYR A 158 1.34 -2.59 9.31
N PHE A 159 0.49 -3.49 9.80
CA PHE A 159 -0.80 -3.79 9.18
C PHE A 159 -1.98 -3.38 10.06
N GLY A 160 -3.16 -3.37 9.46
CA GLY A 160 -4.41 -3.18 10.17
C GLY A 160 -5.61 -3.57 9.32
N LEU A 161 -6.77 -3.49 9.94
CA LEU A 161 -8.05 -3.66 9.26
C LEU A 161 -8.71 -2.32 9.04
N THR A 162 -9.35 -2.18 7.89
CA THR A 162 -10.22 -1.04 7.59
C THR A 162 -11.63 -1.49 7.33
N TYR A 163 -12.59 -0.60 7.51
CA TYR A 163 -14.00 -0.80 7.16
C TYR A 163 -14.53 0.46 6.48
N ARG A 164 -15.70 0.36 5.84
CA ARG A 164 -16.42 1.51 5.31
C ARG A 164 -17.57 1.88 6.25
N ASP A 165 -17.67 3.15 6.61
CA ASP A 165 -18.79 3.65 7.42
C ASP A 165 -20.06 3.88 6.57
N ALA A 166 -21.10 4.46 7.18
CA ALA A 166 -22.38 4.70 6.51
C ALA A 166 -22.25 5.71 5.36
N GLU A 167 -21.25 6.60 5.43
CA GLU A 167 -20.89 7.60 4.43
C GLU A 167 -19.86 7.07 3.41
N ASN A 168 -19.63 5.75 3.39
CA ASN A 168 -18.71 5.04 2.51
C ASN A 168 -17.22 5.45 2.66
N GLN A 169 -16.87 6.10 3.78
CA GLN A 169 -15.51 6.52 4.08
C GLN A 169 -14.70 5.37 4.68
N LYS A 170 -13.44 5.25 4.25
CA LYS A 170 -12.51 4.24 4.74
C LYS A 170 -12.01 4.65 6.13
N ASN A 171 -12.26 3.79 7.12
CA ASN A 171 -11.88 4.00 8.50
C ASN A 171 -11.01 2.84 9.00
N TRP A 172 -10.01 3.13 9.83
CA TRP A 172 -9.24 2.10 10.52
C TRP A 172 -10.05 1.50 11.66
N LEU A 173 -10.04 0.17 11.76
CA LEU A 173 -10.58 -0.55 12.91
C LEU A 173 -9.62 -0.37 14.10
N ASP A 174 -10.11 0.22 15.18
CA ASP A 174 -9.39 0.36 16.44
C ASP A 174 -9.31 -1.02 17.13
N PRO A 175 -8.10 -1.57 17.36
CA PRO A 175 -7.94 -2.88 17.96
C PRO A 175 -8.42 -2.94 19.41
N ALA A 176 -8.39 -1.82 20.14
CA ALA A 176 -8.74 -1.75 21.56
C ALA A 176 -10.25 -1.66 21.81
N LYS A 177 -11.05 -1.30 20.79
CA LYS A 177 -12.50 -1.10 20.89
C LYS A 177 -13.29 -2.30 20.37
N GLU A 178 -14.48 -2.52 20.92
CA GLU A 178 -15.43 -3.51 20.39
C GLU A 178 -15.80 -3.18 18.94
N ILE A 179 -15.78 -4.19 18.06
CA ILE A 179 -16.11 -4.04 16.64
C ILE A 179 -17.50 -3.44 16.46
N LYS A 180 -18.49 -3.95 17.22
CA LYS A 180 -19.88 -3.49 17.20
C LYS A 180 -20.05 -2.00 17.55
N LYS A 181 -19.11 -1.41 18.32
CA LYS A 181 -19.17 0.02 18.68
C LYS A 181 -18.62 0.92 17.57
N GLN A 182 -17.83 0.35 16.66
CA GLN A 182 -17.21 1.05 15.53
C GLN A 182 -18.06 0.95 14.26
N ILE A 183 -18.59 -0.25 14.00
CA ILE A 183 -19.54 -0.51 12.92
C ILE A 183 -20.97 -0.38 13.47
N ARG A 184 -21.54 0.83 13.31
CA ARG A 184 -22.85 1.19 13.86
C ARG A 184 -24.00 0.37 13.25
N SER A 185 -23.90 0.04 11.96
CA SER A 185 -24.88 -0.75 11.22
C SER A 185 -24.21 -1.43 10.02
N GLY A 186 -24.85 -2.48 9.48
CA GLY A 186 -24.39 -3.16 8.28
C GLY A 186 -23.65 -4.48 8.53
N ALA A 187 -23.17 -5.07 7.44
CA ALA A 187 -22.37 -6.28 7.45
C ALA A 187 -20.96 -6.00 7.99
N TRP A 188 -20.36 -6.99 8.67
CA TRP A 188 -19.02 -6.88 9.21
C TRP A 188 -18.00 -7.21 8.12
N HIS A 189 -17.85 -6.26 7.18
CA HIS A 189 -16.91 -6.34 6.07
C HIS A 189 -15.70 -5.44 6.33
N PHE A 190 -14.51 -5.99 6.12
CA PHE A 190 -13.25 -5.32 6.35
C PHE A 190 -12.30 -5.53 5.19
N SER A 191 -11.22 -4.77 5.16
CA SER A 191 -10.08 -4.98 4.28
C SER A 191 -8.79 -4.98 5.10
N PHE A 192 -7.92 -5.95 4.84
CA PHE A 192 -6.57 -5.99 5.40
C PHE A 192 -5.66 -5.06 4.58
N ASN A 193 -4.93 -4.18 5.26
CA ASN A 193 -4.11 -3.15 4.61
C ASN A 193 -2.83 -2.88 5.38
N VAL A 194 -1.83 -2.32 4.70
CA VAL A 194 -0.68 -1.70 5.37
C VAL A 194 -1.12 -0.36 5.96
N LYS A 195 -0.83 -0.18 7.25
CA LYS A 195 -1.08 1.04 8.03
C LYS A 195 0.17 1.90 8.14
N PHE A 196 1.33 1.27 8.27
CA PHE A 196 2.62 1.94 8.37
C PHE A 196 3.59 1.30 7.40
N TYR A 197 4.09 2.08 6.45
CA TYR A 197 5.09 1.61 5.49
C TYR A 197 6.46 1.72 6.14
N PRO A 198 7.25 0.63 6.21
CA PRO A 198 8.60 0.71 6.74
C PRO A 198 9.45 1.62 5.84
N PRO A 199 10.30 2.50 6.40
CA PRO A 199 11.17 3.37 5.60
C PRO A 199 12.19 2.57 4.79
N ASP A 200 12.57 1.39 5.28
CA ASP A 200 13.47 0.46 4.61
C ASP A 200 12.90 -0.99 4.66
N PRO A 201 12.23 -1.46 3.60
CA PRO A 201 11.67 -2.82 3.54
C PRO A 201 12.71 -3.94 3.63
N ALA A 202 13.99 -3.66 3.36
CA ALA A 202 15.06 -4.66 3.46
C ALA A 202 15.33 -5.06 4.92
N GLN A 203 14.93 -4.23 5.89
CA GLN A 203 15.08 -4.52 7.32
C GLN A 203 13.98 -5.41 7.90
N LEU A 204 12.93 -5.71 7.13
CA LEU A 204 11.92 -6.68 7.57
C LEU A 204 12.55 -8.06 7.77
N SER A 205 12.08 -8.80 8.77
CA SER A 205 12.64 -10.11 9.11
C SER A 205 12.08 -11.20 8.23
N GLU A 206 10.82 -11.09 7.81
CA GLU A 206 10.12 -12.13 7.06
C GLU A 206 9.83 -11.71 5.62
N ASP A 207 10.09 -12.61 4.68
CA ASP A 207 9.79 -12.37 3.26
C ASP A 207 8.29 -12.33 2.99
N ILE A 208 7.48 -13.00 3.80
CA ILE A 208 6.02 -12.90 3.72
C ILE A 208 5.53 -11.48 4.02
N THR A 209 6.19 -10.77 4.93
CA THR A 209 5.89 -9.36 5.24
C THR A 209 6.21 -8.47 4.04
N ARG A 210 7.36 -8.69 3.41
CA ARG A 210 7.75 -8.00 2.17
C ARG A 210 6.76 -8.29 1.03
N TYR A 211 6.34 -9.54 0.87
CA TYR A 211 5.35 -9.94 -0.12
C TYR A 211 4.03 -9.17 0.04
N TYR A 212 3.47 -9.11 1.26
CA TYR A 212 2.24 -8.35 1.50
C TYR A 212 2.43 -6.84 1.29
N LEU A 213 3.62 -6.29 1.61
CA LEU A 213 3.93 -4.90 1.30
C LEU A 213 3.93 -4.65 -0.21
N CYS A 214 4.50 -5.55 -1.01
CA CYS A 214 4.48 -5.48 -2.48
C CYS A 214 3.06 -5.51 -3.03
N LEU A 215 2.19 -6.40 -2.52
CA LEU A 215 0.78 -6.43 -2.92
C LEU A 215 0.06 -5.11 -2.62
N GLN A 216 0.28 -4.54 -1.43
CA GLN A 216 -0.32 -3.26 -1.07
C GLN A 216 0.17 -2.13 -1.98
N LEU A 217 1.47 -2.06 -2.26
CA LEU A 217 2.07 -1.05 -3.13
C LEU A 217 1.53 -1.16 -4.56
N ARG A 218 1.33 -2.38 -5.07
CA ARG A 218 0.70 -2.60 -6.37
C ARG A 218 -0.72 -2.02 -6.40
N ASP A 219 -1.53 -2.27 -5.37
CA ASP A 219 -2.87 -1.66 -5.27
C ASP A 219 -2.80 -0.12 -5.14
N ASP A 220 -1.84 0.42 -4.39
CA ASP A 220 -1.65 1.87 -4.26
C ASP A 220 -1.30 2.53 -5.60
N ILE A 221 -0.44 1.88 -6.40
CA ILE A 221 -0.07 2.34 -7.74
C ILE A 221 -1.28 2.29 -8.66
N VAL A 222 -1.96 1.13 -8.76
CA VAL A 222 -3.09 0.93 -9.68
C VAL A 222 -4.28 1.83 -9.32
N SER A 223 -4.51 2.07 -8.03
CA SER A 223 -5.56 3.01 -7.57
C SER A 223 -5.17 4.49 -7.67
N GLY A 224 -3.91 4.80 -8.01
CA GLY A 224 -3.40 6.17 -8.13
C GLY A 224 -3.07 6.84 -6.79
N ARG A 225 -3.11 6.11 -5.67
CA ARG A 225 -2.67 6.60 -4.36
C ARG A 225 -1.16 6.82 -4.29
N LEU A 226 -0.40 6.01 -5.04
CA LEU A 226 1.04 6.15 -5.18
C LEU A 226 1.39 6.52 -6.64
N PRO A 227 1.55 7.83 -6.93
CA PRO A 227 1.99 8.28 -8.24
C PRO A 227 3.41 7.79 -8.54
N CYS A 228 3.62 7.31 -9.76
CA CYS A 228 4.92 6.84 -10.25
C CYS A 228 5.18 7.39 -11.66
N SER A 229 6.45 7.58 -12.00
CA SER A 229 6.83 7.90 -13.38
C SER A 229 6.59 6.71 -14.30
N PHE A 230 6.47 6.95 -15.61
CA PHE A 230 6.35 5.86 -16.60
C PHE A 230 7.47 4.81 -16.46
N VAL A 231 8.71 5.26 -16.29
CA VAL A 231 9.87 4.38 -16.13
C VAL A 231 9.76 3.53 -14.86
N THR A 232 9.33 4.15 -13.76
CA THR A 232 9.12 3.44 -12.48
C THR A 232 8.00 2.41 -12.60
N LEU A 233 6.89 2.75 -13.25
CA LEU A 233 5.77 1.83 -13.50
C LEU A 233 6.22 0.63 -14.32
N ALA A 234 6.96 0.86 -15.40
CA ALA A 234 7.47 -0.21 -16.26
C ALA A 234 8.43 -1.14 -15.50
N LEU A 235 9.34 -0.57 -14.70
CA LEU A 235 10.29 -1.33 -13.90
C LEU A 235 9.57 -2.17 -12.83
N LEU A 236 8.70 -1.57 -12.02
CA LEU A 236 7.93 -2.31 -11.02
C LEU A 236 7.01 -3.36 -11.64
N GLY A 237 6.42 -3.05 -12.79
CA GLY A 237 5.62 -3.99 -13.57
C GLY A 237 6.43 -5.19 -14.02
N SER A 238 7.66 -4.99 -14.50
CA SER A 238 8.53 -6.09 -14.91
C SER A 238 8.93 -7.02 -13.77
N TYR A 239 9.19 -6.48 -12.57
CA TYR A 239 9.41 -7.30 -11.37
C TYR A 239 8.14 -8.05 -10.93
N THR A 240 6.97 -7.43 -11.08
CA THR A 240 5.69 -8.11 -10.78
C THR A 240 5.50 -9.31 -11.70
N VAL A 241 5.72 -9.14 -13.00
CA VAL A 241 5.62 -10.22 -13.99
C VAL A 241 6.64 -11.33 -13.69
N GLN A 242 7.89 -10.97 -13.41
CA GLN A 242 8.95 -11.91 -13.04
C GLN A 242 8.56 -12.74 -11.79
N SER A 243 7.95 -12.11 -10.78
CA SER A 243 7.55 -12.80 -9.55
C SER A 243 6.37 -13.76 -9.74
N GLU A 244 5.49 -13.48 -10.71
CA GLU A 244 4.24 -14.23 -10.93
C GLU A 244 4.41 -15.31 -12.01
N LEU A 245 5.22 -15.05 -13.04
CA LEU A 245 5.40 -15.92 -14.20
C LEU A 245 6.79 -16.58 -14.27
N GLY A 246 7.76 -16.13 -13.47
CA GLY A 246 9.15 -16.59 -13.57
C GLY A 246 9.90 -15.92 -14.72
N ASP A 247 10.97 -16.57 -15.22
CA ASP A 247 11.77 -16.04 -16.32
C ASP A 247 11.00 -15.99 -17.64
N TYR A 248 11.31 -15.01 -18.49
CA TYR A 248 10.74 -14.95 -19.83
C TYR A 248 11.11 -16.19 -20.67
N ASP A 249 10.08 -16.93 -21.11
CA ASP A 249 10.17 -18.01 -22.08
C ASP A 249 9.45 -17.62 -23.39
N PRO A 250 10.14 -17.54 -24.55
CA PRO A 250 9.51 -17.20 -25.83
C PRO A 250 8.46 -18.21 -26.31
N ASP A 251 8.49 -19.46 -25.82
CA ASP A 251 7.53 -20.50 -26.21
C ASP A 251 6.20 -20.37 -25.43
N GLU A 252 6.25 -19.79 -24.22
CA GLU A 252 5.08 -19.59 -23.35
C GLU A 252 4.56 -18.13 -23.38
N CYS A 253 5.44 -17.16 -23.63
CA CYS A 253 5.11 -15.74 -23.62
C CYS A 253 4.72 -15.23 -25.01
N GLY A 254 3.44 -15.40 -25.37
CA GLY A 254 2.80 -14.77 -26.53
C GLY A 254 2.82 -13.23 -26.48
N ASN A 255 2.23 -12.55 -27.47
CA ASN A 255 2.27 -11.07 -27.52
C ASN A 255 1.41 -10.38 -26.44
N ASP A 256 0.54 -11.10 -25.75
CA ASP A 256 -0.48 -10.61 -24.82
C ASP A 256 -0.44 -11.28 -23.45
N TYR A 257 0.66 -11.97 -23.12
CA TYR A 257 0.80 -12.77 -21.89
C TYR A 257 0.69 -11.95 -20.59
N ILE A 258 0.86 -10.62 -20.66
CA ILE A 258 0.70 -9.72 -19.51
C ILE A 258 -0.58 -8.89 -19.52
N SER A 259 -1.51 -9.17 -20.44
CA SER A 259 -2.73 -8.35 -20.63
C SER A 259 -3.69 -8.38 -19.44
N GLU A 260 -3.64 -9.43 -18.61
CA GLU A 260 -4.43 -9.55 -17.39
C GLU A 260 -3.87 -8.71 -16.22
N PHE A 261 -2.62 -8.28 -16.32
CA PHE A 261 -2.00 -7.45 -15.29
C PHE A 261 -2.43 -5.99 -15.43
N ARG A 262 -2.69 -5.35 -14.29
CA ARG A 262 -2.84 -3.90 -14.18
C ARG A 262 -1.60 -3.33 -13.50
N PHE A 263 -0.88 -2.46 -14.20
CA PHE A 263 0.36 -1.83 -13.69
C PHE A 263 0.17 -0.38 -13.28
N ALA A 264 -0.85 0.31 -13.81
CA ALA A 264 -1.09 1.72 -13.56
C ALA A 264 -2.59 2.05 -13.68
N PRO A 265 -3.04 3.22 -13.18
CA PRO A 265 -4.44 3.65 -13.34
C PRO A 265 -4.84 3.82 -14.81
N ASN A 266 -3.91 4.35 -15.62
CA ASN A 266 -4.07 4.53 -17.06
C ASN A 266 -3.16 3.53 -17.78
N HIS A 267 -3.64 2.31 -17.92
CA HIS A 267 -2.92 1.22 -18.56
C HIS A 267 -2.86 1.42 -20.08
N THR A 268 -1.66 1.51 -20.65
CA THR A 268 -1.43 1.72 -22.10
C THR A 268 -0.61 0.59 -22.68
N LYS A 269 -0.76 0.34 -23.99
CA LYS A 269 0.05 -0.65 -24.71
C LYS A 269 1.55 -0.32 -24.68
N GLU A 270 1.90 0.96 -24.73
CA GLU A 270 3.29 1.43 -24.60
C GLU A 270 3.90 1.00 -23.26
N LEU A 271 3.12 1.02 -22.17
CA LEU A 271 3.58 0.55 -20.87
C LEU A 271 3.78 -0.97 -20.87
N GLU A 272 2.84 -1.73 -21.45
CA GLU A 272 2.99 -3.20 -21.59
C GLU A 272 4.25 -3.55 -22.38
N ASP A 273 4.46 -2.93 -23.54
CA ASP A 273 5.63 -3.18 -24.38
C ASP A 273 6.93 -2.93 -23.59
N LYS A 274 6.96 -1.86 -22.79
CA LYS A 274 8.13 -1.56 -21.95
C LYS A 274 8.33 -2.54 -20.81
N VAL A 275 7.25 -3.01 -20.18
CA VAL A 275 7.30 -4.07 -19.15
C VAL A 275 7.85 -5.37 -19.76
N ILE A 276 7.39 -5.76 -20.96
CA ILE A 276 7.86 -6.97 -21.66
C ILE A 276 9.36 -6.84 -22.00
N GLU A 277 9.79 -5.68 -22.49
CA GLU A 277 11.20 -5.40 -22.79
C GLU A 277 12.08 -5.62 -21.54
N LEU A 278 11.66 -5.07 -20.40
CA LEU A 278 12.39 -5.21 -19.14
C LEU A 278 12.35 -6.64 -18.60
N HIS A 279 11.19 -7.31 -18.64
CA HIS A 279 11.05 -8.70 -18.20
C HIS A 279 12.04 -9.65 -18.92
N LYS A 280 12.23 -9.44 -20.23
CA LYS A 280 13.22 -10.20 -21.03
C LYS A 280 14.66 -9.99 -20.57
N SER A 281 14.99 -8.85 -19.97
CA SER A 281 16.35 -8.53 -19.50
C SER A 281 16.71 -9.15 -18.15
N HIS A 282 15.71 -9.45 -17.30
CA HIS A 282 15.92 -9.95 -15.94
C HIS A 282 16.55 -11.36 -15.89
N ARG A 283 16.44 -12.12 -16.99
CA ARG A 283 17.05 -13.46 -17.15
C ARG A 283 18.57 -13.49 -16.92
N ASN A 284 19.24 -12.33 -16.94
CA ASN A 284 20.69 -12.24 -16.70
C ASN A 284 21.08 -11.86 -15.25
N ASP A 285 20.12 -11.51 -14.38
CA ASP A 285 20.42 -11.01 -13.02
C ASP A 285 20.35 -12.09 -11.93
N ALA A 286 20.04 -13.34 -12.30
CA ALA A 286 19.94 -14.50 -11.39
C ALA A 286 21.12 -15.50 -11.53
N SER A 287 22.35 -15.01 -11.74
CA SER A 287 23.59 -15.83 -11.72
C SER A 287 24.48 -15.54 -10.52
#